data_AF-A0A7K1LE39-F1
#
_entry.id   AF-A0A7K1LE39-F1
#
_cell.length_a   1.000
_cell.length_b   1.000
_cell.length_c   1.000
_cell.angle_alpha   90.00
_cell.angle_beta   90.00
_cell.angle_gamma   90.00
#
_symmetry.space_group_name_H-M   'P 1'
#
loop_
_entity.id
_entity.type
_entity.pdbx_description
1 polymer ?
#
loop_
_entity_poly.entity_id
_entity_poly.type
_entity_poly.pdbx_seq_one_letter_code
_entity_poly.pdbx_strand_id
1 'polypeptide(L)'
;MDTQNILQQLMDRGLAPGIDGATLSSADVVKGHESAWGGAGNLYPIRPYTLTPAALESFTVRERIHVSVDGLGEDVVDLYGLGIYRRHDPKAAEGRELDWAGAIVTAQFLSLQVTGHSDVFGQVKVSNSPHKAEGARVKPSPAPGGGHVMPIKDCVTSLYPRFEIEDLGTTIDTGDEVVRLESRIAMVPPVGDVSRTSRRYPLYDEAGRPVGELIAADIEIGALLHHVPITSVVVPEALAAVVA
;
A
#
# COMPACT_ATOMS: atom_id res chain seq x y z
N MET A 1 -29.26 -31.29 -26.61
CA MET A 1 -28.71 -31.44 -25.25
C MET A 1 -27.85 -30.23 -24.97
N ASP A 2 -28.53 -29.28 -24.33
CA ASP A 2 -28.16 -28.03 -23.69
C ASP A 2 -26.72 -27.51 -23.72
N THR A 3 -26.54 -26.53 -24.60
CA THR A 3 -25.59 -25.43 -24.49
C THR A 3 -26.09 -24.43 -23.44
N GLN A 4 -26.19 -24.85 -22.18
CA GLN A 4 -26.48 -23.94 -21.07
C GLN A 4 -25.20 -23.20 -20.63
N ASN A 5 -25.00 -22.06 -21.28
CA ASN A 5 -24.67 -20.76 -20.67
C ASN A 5 -23.58 -20.73 -19.59
N ILE A 6 -22.32 -20.74 -20.03
CA ILE A 6 -21.11 -20.46 -19.21
C ILE A 6 -21.20 -19.11 -18.48
N LEU A 7 -21.93 -18.15 -19.04
CA LEU A 7 -22.24 -16.86 -18.40
C LEU A 7 -23.09 -17.00 -17.14
N GLN A 8 -23.99 -17.99 -17.08
CA GLN A 8 -24.83 -18.25 -15.90
C GLN A 8 -24.01 -18.81 -14.74
N GLN A 9 -23.02 -19.67 -15.04
CA GLN A 9 -22.10 -20.22 -14.04
C GLN A 9 -21.12 -19.19 -13.46
N LEU A 10 -20.84 -18.10 -14.20
CA LEU A 10 -20.04 -16.98 -13.71
C LEU A 10 -20.85 -16.03 -12.83
N MET A 11 -22.16 -15.88 -13.09
CA MET A 11 -23.06 -15.08 -12.26
C MET A 11 -23.40 -15.76 -10.92
N ASP A 12 -23.51 -17.09 -10.89
CA ASP A 12 -23.77 -17.86 -9.66
C ASP A 12 -22.56 -17.95 -8.70
N ARG A 13 -21.37 -17.50 -9.12
CA ARG A 13 -20.13 -17.50 -8.32
C ARG A 13 -19.85 -16.21 -7.53
N GLY A 14 -20.83 -15.33 -7.38
CA GLY A 14 -20.85 -14.39 -6.27
C GLY A 14 -20.39 -12.97 -6.58
N LEU A 15 -21.19 -12.25 -7.36
CA LEU A 15 -21.28 -10.80 -7.24
C LEU A 15 -22.74 -10.44 -6.97
N ALA A 16 -23.06 -10.19 -5.70
CA ALA A 16 -24.33 -9.56 -5.36
C ALA A 16 -24.29 -8.10 -5.82
N PRO A 17 -25.23 -7.64 -6.66
CA PRO A 17 -25.33 -6.22 -7.00
C PRO A 17 -25.95 -5.47 -5.80
N GLY A 18 -25.27 -4.42 -5.34
CA GLY A 18 -25.83 -3.48 -4.35
C GLY A 18 -25.16 -3.46 -2.97
N ILE A 19 -23.83 -3.31 -2.93
CA ILE A 19 -23.16 -2.92 -1.68
C ILE A 19 -23.05 -1.40 -1.68
N ASP A 20 -23.82 -0.76 -0.81
CA ASP A 20 -23.67 0.64 -0.45
C ASP A 20 -22.34 0.81 0.31
N GLY A 21 -21.39 1.51 -0.31
CA GLY A 21 -20.04 1.74 0.23
C GLY A 21 -20.03 2.46 1.58
N ALA A 22 -21.13 3.09 1.98
CA ALA A 22 -21.28 3.73 3.29
C ALA A 22 -21.57 2.74 4.44
N THR A 23 -21.80 1.45 4.14
CA THR A 23 -22.15 0.42 5.14
C THR A 23 -21.01 -0.55 5.49
N LEU A 24 -19.84 -0.40 4.85
CA LEU A 24 -18.67 -1.22 5.18
C LEU A 24 -18.08 -0.77 6.51
N SER A 25 -18.35 -1.54 7.58
CA SER A 25 -17.71 -1.31 8.88
C SER A 25 -16.20 -1.46 8.74
N SER A 26 -15.45 -0.69 9.52
CA SER A 26 -13.98 -0.70 9.57
C SER A 26 -13.35 -2.05 10.01
N ALA A 27 -14.15 -3.10 10.18
CA ALA A 27 -13.74 -4.42 10.67
C ALA A 27 -13.89 -5.56 9.64
N ASP A 28 -14.44 -5.32 8.45
CA ASP A 28 -14.42 -6.34 7.41
C ASP A 28 -13.06 -6.30 6.69
N VAL A 29 -12.15 -7.10 7.24
CA VAL A 29 -10.87 -7.47 6.64
C VAL A 29 -11.12 -7.78 5.17
N VAL A 30 -10.69 -6.88 4.27
CA VAL A 30 -10.47 -7.24 2.87
C VAL A 30 -9.36 -8.27 2.93
N LYS A 31 -9.73 -9.55 2.92
CA LYS A 31 -8.78 -10.65 2.84
C LYS A 31 -8.04 -10.45 1.52
N GLY A 32 -6.73 -10.25 1.59
CA GLY A 32 -5.88 -10.27 0.41
C GLY A 32 -6.20 -11.50 -0.43
N HIS A 33 -6.43 -11.30 -1.73
CA HIS A 33 -6.90 -12.35 -2.63
C HIS A 33 -5.88 -13.51 -2.65
N GLU A 34 -6.32 -14.78 -2.57
CA GLU A 34 -5.42 -15.96 -2.47
C GLU A 34 -4.35 -16.03 -3.58
N SER A 35 -4.61 -15.44 -4.75
CA SER A 35 -3.63 -15.34 -5.83
C SER A 35 -2.41 -14.47 -5.51
N ALA A 36 -2.53 -13.53 -4.57
CA ALA A 36 -1.41 -12.73 -4.07
C ALA A 36 -0.44 -13.59 -3.22
N TRP A 37 -0.93 -14.67 -2.60
CA TRP A 37 -0.19 -15.52 -1.66
C TRP A 37 0.75 -16.54 -2.34
N GLY A 38 1.24 -16.24 -3.54
CA GLY A 38 2.14 -17.13 -4.27
C GLY A 38 1.46 -18.12 -5.19
N GLY A 39 0.53 -17.63 -6.03
CA GLY A 39 0.14 -18.36 -7.23
C GLY A 39 1.34 -18.70 -8.14
N ALA A 40 1.11 -19.56 -9.13
CA ALA A 40 2.12 -19.95 -10.11
C ALA A 40 2.72 -18.70 -10.79
N GLY A 41 3.96 -18.33 -10.43
CA GLY A 41 4.63 -17.12 -10.90
C GLY A 41 5.49 -16.40 -9.83
N ASN A 42 5.24 -16.60 -8.53
CA ASN A 42 6.11 -16.05 -7.49
C ASN A 42 7.44 -16.83 -7.43
N LEU A 43 8.54 -16.19 -7.85
CA LEU A 43 9.87 -16.80 -7.88
C LEU A 43 10.49 -17.02 -6.49
N TYR A 44 9.92 -16.41 -5.44
CA TYR A 44 10.48 -16.43 -4.08
C TYR A 44 9.39 -16.78 -3.05
N PRO A 45 9.56 -17.83 -2.22
CA PRO A 45 8.57 -18.20 -1.23
C PRO A 45 8.59 -17.21 -0.05
N ILE A 46 7.72 -16.19 -0.11
CA ILE A 46 7.39 -15.35 1.05
C ILE A 46 6.58 -16.21 2.01
N ARG A 47 7.10 -16.40 3.23
CA ARG A 47 6.44 -17.21 4.26
C ARG A 47 5.89 -16.31 5.36
N PRO A 48 4.61 -16.46 5.74
CA PRO A 48 4.08 -15.83 6.94
C PRO A 48 4.95 -16.08 8.17
N TYR A 49 5.00 -15.08 9.04
CA TYR A 49 5.65 -15.13 10.34
C TYR A 49 7.15 -15.44 10.30
N THR A 50 7.80 -15.16 9.17
CA THR A 50 9.23 -15.41 8.96
C THR A 50 9.95 -14.10 8.74
N LEU A 51 11.08 -13.91 9.44
CA LEU A 51 12.00 -12.81 9.17
C LEU A 51 12.92 -13.19 8.01
N THR A 52 13.09 -12.27 7.07
CA THR A 52 14.06 -12.43 5.98
C THR A 52 15.09 -11.29 6.06
N PRO A 53 16.32 -11.51 5.57
CA PRO A 53 17.36 -10.47 5.51
C PRO A 53 16.93 -9.26 4.66
N ALA A 54 17.73 -8.20 4.71
CA ALA A 54 17.60 -7.06 3.82
C ALA A 54 17.54 -7.47 2.34
N ALA A 55 16.66 -6.80 1.59
CA ALA A 55 16.47 -7.08 0.17
C ALA A 55 16.04 -5.82 -0.61
N LEU A 56 16.41 -5.79 -1.88
CA LEU A 56 15.80 -4.93 -2.88
C LEU A 56 14.69 -5.71 -3.58
N GLU A 57 13.48 -5.19 -3.53
CA GLU A 57 12.28 -5.89 -3.96
C GLU A 57 11.47 -5.03 -4.92
N SER A 58 10.89 -5.64 -5.95
CA SER A 58 9.98 -4.97 -6.88
C SER A 58 8.65 -5.70 -6.96
N PHE A 59 7.55 -4.97 -6.94
CA PHE A 59 6.20 -5.52 -6.88
C PHE A 59 5.29 -4.87 -7.90
N THR A 60 4.27 -5.59 -8.32
CA THR A 60 3.07 -4.93 -8.86
C THR A 60 2.36 -4.21 -7.73
N VAL A 61 1.85 -3.02 -7.99
CA VAL A 61 1.06 -2.23 -7.05
C VAL A 61 -0.29 -1.93 -7.67
N ARG A 62 -1.34 -2.06 -6.87
CA ARG A 62 -2.66 -1.52 -7.17
C ARG A 62 -2.97 -0.45 -6.14
N GLU A 63 -3.37 0.71 -6.60
CA GLU A 63 -3.76 1.82 -5.74
C GLU A 63 -5.18 2.25 -6.11
N ARG A 64 -5.99 2.61 -5.12
CA ARG A 64 -7.29 3.22 -5.34
C ARG A 64 -7.34 4.51 -4.55
N ILE A 65 -7.45 5.64 -5.25
CA ILE A 65 -7.49 6.96 -4.63
C ILE A 65 -8.86 7.58 -4.80
N HIS A 66 -9.34 8.27 -3.78
CA HIS A 66 -10.51 9.14 -3.82
C HIS A 66 -10.02 10.56 -3.68
N VAL A 67 -10.17 11.36 -4.74
CA VAL A 67 -9.59 12.70 -4.84
C VAL A 67 -10.67 13.70 -5.23
N SER A 68 -10.62 14.88 -4.64
CA SER A 68 -11.39 16.05 -5.04
C SER A 68 -10.43 17.17 -5.43
N VAL A 69 -10.63 17.75 -6.61
CA VAL A 69 -9.83 18.86 -7.15
C VAL A 69 -10.76 20.02 -7.45
N ASP A 70 -10.45 21.17 -6.86
CA ASP A 70 -11.21 22.40 -7.02
C ASP A 70 -11.25 22.83 -8.49
N GLY A 71 -12.46 22.96 -9.04
CA GLY A 71 -12.68 23.36 -10.43
C GLY A 71 -12.70 22.21 -11.45
N LEU A 72 -12.31 20.99 -11.07
CA LEU A 72 -12.44 19.79 -11.92
C LEU A 72 -13.57 18.87 -11.43
N GLY A 73 -13.56 18.52 -10.15
CA GLY A 73 -14.55 17.61 -9.56
C GLY A 73 -13.94 16.62 -8.57
N GLU A 74 -14.73 15.62 -8.21
CA GLU A 74 -14.38 14.55 -7.28
C GLU A 74 -14.58 13.21 -7.96
N ASP A 75 -13.60 12.32 -7.85
CA ASP A 75 -13.69 10.97 -8.41
C ASP A 75 -12.82 9.96 -7.66
N VAL A 76 -13.08 8.67 -7.93
CA VAL A 76 -12.30 7.54 -7.44
C VAL A 76 -11.55 6.88 -8.59
N VAL A 77 -10.23 6.84 -8.50
CA VAL A 77 -9.36 6.35 -9.57
C VAL A 77 -8.68 5.05 -9.13
N ASP A 78 -8.85 3.99 -9.92
CA ASP A 78 -8.07 2.76 -9.79
C ASP A 78 -6.78 2.87 -10.63
N LEU A 79 -5.63 2.70 -9.98
CA LEU A 79 -4.31 2.81 -10.57
C LEU A 79 -3.53 1.50 -10.46
N TYR A 80 -2.68 1.26 -11.44
CA TYR A 80 -1.86 0.05 -11.53
C TYR A 80 -0.45 0.41 -11.95
N GLY A 81 0.53 -0.32 -11.42
CA GLY A 81 1.90 -0.16 -11.83
C GLY A 81 2.87 -0.93 -10.96
N LEU A 82 4.01 -0.31 -10.67
CA LEU A 82 5.13 -0.95 -10.01
C LEU A 82 5.65 -0.12 -8.83
N GLY A 83 6.13 -0.83 -7.81
CA GLY A 83 6.88 -0.24 -6.71
C GLY A 83 8.22 -0.94 -6.52
N ILE A 84 9.25 -0.18 -6.14
CA ILE A 84 10.58 -0.69 -5.80
C ILE A 84 10.91 -0.28 -4.36
N TYR A 85 11.25 -1.27 -3.56
CA TYR A 85 11.42 -1.16 -2.12
C TYR A 85 12.79 -1.65 -1.73
N ARG A 86 13.47 -0.92 -0.86
CA ARG A 86 14.63 -1.42 -0.14
C ARG A 86 14.22 -1.75 1.28
N ARG A 87 14.14 -3.04 1.58
CA ARG A 87 13.88 -3.53 2.92
C ARG A 87 15.20 -3.68 3.68
N HIS A 88 15.24 -3.12 4.88
CA HIS A 88 16.41 -3.20 5.77
C HIS A 88 16.33 -4.45 6.63
N ASP A 89 17.44 -4.78 7.29
CA ASP A 89 17.46 -5.91 8.21
C ASP A 89 16.49 -5.71 9.38
N PRO A 90 15.80 -6.78 9.81
CA PRO A 90 14.96 -6.72 10.99
C PRO A 90 15.81 -6.40 12.22
N LYS A 91 15.24 -5.61 13.13
CA LYS A 91 15.84 -5.29 14.43
C LYS A 91 14.89 -5.66 15.54
N ALA A 92 15.41 -6.11 16.68
CA ALA A 92 14.57 -6.31 17.85
C ALA A 92 13.98 -4.97 18.32
N ALA A 93 12.69 -4.94 18.66
CA ALA A 93 12.12 -3.86 19.44
C ALA A 93 12.79 -3.81 20.83
N GLU A 94 12.76 -2.64 21.46
CA GLU A 94 13.35 -2.46 22.78
C GLU A 94 12.80 -3.48 23.80
N GLY A 95 13.71 -4.17 24.49
CA GLY A 95 13.36 -5.20 25.48
C GLY A 95 12.76 -6.49 24.91
N ARG A 96 12.84 -6.73 23.59
CA ARG A 96 12.32 -7.95 22.94
C ARG A 96 13.41 -8.77 22.26
N GLU A 97 13.11 -10.03 21.99
CA GLU A 97 13.96 -10.90 21.18
C GLU A 97 13.84 -10.56 19.68
N LEU A 98 14.87 -10.92 18.90
CA LEU A 98 14.84 -10.82 17.44
C LEU A 98 14.14 -12.07 16.87
N ASP A 99 12.83 -12.09 16.98
CA ASP A 99 11.94 -13.08 16.37
C ASP A 99 10.80 -12.36 15.64
N TRP A 100 9.90 -13.11 14.99
CA TRP A 100 8.75 -12.48 14.36
C TRP A 100 7.95 -11.66 15.37
N ALA A 101 7.74 -12.08 16.62
CA ALA A 101 6.92 -11.30 17.54
C ALA A 101 7.56 -9.94 17.93
N GLY A 102 8.87 -9.92 18.16
CA GLY A 102 9.63 -8.80 18.68
C GLY A 102 10.27 -7.90 17.63
N ALA A 103 10.40 -8.35 16.38
CA ALA A 103 11.10 -7.58 15.35
C ALA A 103 10.35 -6.34 14.86
N ILE A 104 11.13 -5.33 14.48
CA ILE A 104 10.75 -4.17 13.69
C ILE A 104 11.43 -4.32 12.33
N VAL A 105 10.66 -4.11 11.26
CA VAL A 105 11.19 -4.10 9.90
C VAL A 105 10.90 -2.74 9.27
N THR A 106 11.90 -2.16 8.61
CA THR A 106 11.76 -0.89 7.91
C THR A 106 12.02 -1.11 6.42
N ALA A 107 11.19 -0.54 5.57
CA ALA A 107 11.41 -0.49 4.13
C ALA A 107 11.46 0.96 3.66
N GLN A 108 12.31 1.26 2.69
CA GLN A 108 12.34 2.52 1.97
C GLN A 108 11.68 2.33 0.62
N PHE A 109 10.85 3.28 0.20
CA PHE A 109 10.28 3.30 -1.13
C PHE A 109 11.25 4.07 -2.02
N LEU A 110 11.83 3.38 -2.99
CA LEU A 110 12.78 3.98 -3.94
C LEU A 110 12.05 4.52 -5.18
N SER A 111 10.97 3.84 -5.57
CA SER A 111 10.10 4.27 -6.65
C SER A 111 8.71 3.71 -6.43
N LEU A 112 7.71 4.55 -6.68
CA LEU A 112 6.33 4.13 -6.91
C LEU A 112 5.91 4.80 -8.22
N GLN A 113 5.36 4.02 -9.15
CA GLN A 113 4.78 4.55 -10.37
C GLN A 113 3.53 3.74 -10.69
N VAL A 114 2.37 4.35 -10.51
CA VAL A 114 1.08 3.77 -10.87
C VAL A 114 0.31 4.73 -11.76
N THR A 115 -0.53 4.19 -12.64
CA THR A 115 -1.31 4.98 -13.59
C THR A 115 -2.71 4.41 -13.71
N GLY A 116 -3.67 5.30 -13.85
CA GLY A 116 -5.08 5.00 -14.02
C GLY A 116 -5.73 6.04 -14.92
N HIS A 117 -7.03 5.89 -15.14
CA HIS A 117 -7.83 6.83 -15.91
C HIS A 117 -9.12 7.14 -15.15
N SER A 118 -9.59 8.37 -15.29
CA SER A 118 -10.83 8.89 -14.72
C SER A 118 -11.55 9.70 -15.79
N ASP A 119 -12.87 9.58 -15.86
CA ASP A 119 -13.69 10.38 -16.76
C ASP A 119 -13.72 11.87 -16.35
N VAL A 120 -13.30 12.18 -15.12
CA VAL A 120 -13.24 13.55 -14.55
C VAL A 120 -11.85 14.16 -14.69
N PHE A 121 -10.81 13.36 -14.55
CA PHE A 121 -9.43 13.82 -14.45
C PHE A 121 -8.55 13.49 -15.67
N GLY A 122 -9.07 12.68 -16.60
CA GLY A 122 -8.29 12.09 -17.68
C GLY A 122 -7.32 11.04 -17.15
N GLN A 123 -6.15 10.93 -17.77
CA GLN A 123 -5.07 10.10 -17.24
C GLN A 123 -4.55 10.65 -15.91
N VAL A 124 -4.42 9.78 -14.91
CA VAL A 124 -3.84 10.09 -13.61
C VAL A 124 -2.63 9.21 -13.37
N LYS A 125 -1.50 9.82 -13.00
CA LYS A 125 -0.29 9.11 -12.61
C LYS A 125 0.13 9.51 -11.20
N VAL A 126 0.42 8.52 -10.37
CA VAL A 126 0.90 8.72 -9.00
C VAL A 126 2.33 8.22 -8.90
N SER A 127 3.18 9.04 -8.24
CA SER A 127 4.56 8.70 -7.96
C SER A 127 5.04 9.21 -6.61
N ASN A 128 6.19 8.71 -6.17
CA ASN A 128 6.88 9.21 -4.98
C ASN A 128 7.51 10.58 -5.21
N SER A 129 7.64 11.37 -4.14
CA SER A 129 8.33 12.66 -4.17
C SER A 129 9.85 12.47 -4.21
N PRO A 130 10.58 12.90 -5.28
CA PRO A 130 12.00 12.57 -5.47
C PRO A 130 12.97 13.01 -4.37
N HIS A 131 12.57 14.00 -3.55
CA HIS A 131 13.41 14.60 -2.51
C HIS A 131 12.95 14.28 -1.08
N LYS A 132 11.87 13.50 -0.94
CA LYS A 132 11.31 13.16 0.37
C LYS A 132 11.59 11.70 0.70
N ALA A 133 11.92 11.45 1.96
CA ALA A 133 12.11 10.10 2.43
C ALA A 133 10.75 9.43 2.62
N GLU A 134 10.52 8.33 1.93
CA GLU A 134 9.28 7.58 1.96
C GLU A 134 9.57 6.12 2.30
N GLY A 135 8.63 5.47 2.98
CA GLY A 135 8.85 4.09 3.38
C GLY A 135 7.75 3.53 4.25
N ALA A 136 8.02 2.34 4.79
CA ALA A 136 7.12 1.68 5.72
C ALA A 136 7.87 1.18 6.94
N ARG A 137 7.15 1.09 8.05
CA ARG A 137 7.60 0.44 9.26
C ARG A 137 6.58 -0.58 9.72
N VAL A 138 7.07 -1.79 9.91
CA VAL A 138 6.35 -2.92 10.48
C VAL A 138 6.83 -3.07 11.91
N LYS A 139 5.91 -3.00 12.87
CA LYS A 139 6.23 -3.07 14.30
C LYS A 139 5.34 -4.08 15.02
N PRO A 140 5.77 -4.62 16.17
CA PRO A 140 4.91 -5.44 17.00
C PRO A 140 3.63 -4.68 17.38
N SER A 141 2.47 -5.30 17.17
CA SER A 141 1.20 -4.81 17.71
C SER A 141 1.11 -5.12 19.22
N PRO A 142 0.27 -4.40 19.98
CA PRO A 142 -0.11 -4.82 21.32
C PRO A 142 -0.60 -6.28 21.31
N ALA A 143 -0.16 -7.07 22.28
CA ALA A 143 -0.50 -8.49 22.33
C ALA A 143 -2.04 -8.64 22.41
N PRO A 144 -2.68 -9.43 21.53
CA PRO A 144 -4.07 -9.80 21.74
C PRO A 144 -4.17 -10.49 23.12
N GLY A 145 -5.16 -10.10 23.92
CA GLY A 145 -5.35 -10.68 25.24
C GLY A 145 -5.50 -12.21 25.14
N GLY A 146 -4.63 -12.95 25.84
CA GLY A 146 -4.70 -14.40 26.08
C GLY A 146 -4.75 -15.31 24.83
N GLY A 147 -3.62 -15.89 24.43
CA GLY A 147 -3.59 -16.99 23.46
C GLY A 147 -2.22 -17.23 22.81
N HIS A 148 -2.03 -18.40 22.19
CA HIS A 148 -0.83 -18.80 21.42
C HIS A 148 -0.95 -18.46 19.92
N VAL A 149 -1.62 -17.36 19.56
CA VAL A 149 -1.77 -16.96 18.16
C VAL A 149 -0.52 -16.21 17.71
N MET A 150 0.07 -16.59 16.58
CA MET A 150 1.20 -15.84 16.00
C MET A 150 0.78 -14.38 15.76
N PRO A 151 1.56 -13.39 16.24
CA PRO A 151 1.09 -12.01 16.24
C PRO A 151 1.04 -11.44 14.83
N ILE A 152 -0.09 -10.87 14.45
CA ILE A 152 -0.15 -9.92 13.34
C ILE A 152 0.58 -8.64 13.78
N LYS A 153 1.31 -8.02 12.86
CA LYS A 153 2.05 -6.77 13.10
C LYS A 153 1.34 -5.57 12.51
N ASP A 154 1.53 -4.41 13.13
CA ASP A 154 1.07 -3.14 12.55
C ASP A 154 2.09 -2.68 11.50
N CYS A 155 1.60 -2.29 10.34
CA CYS A 155 2.39 -1.71 9.26
C CYS A 155 1.89 -0.30 8.98
N VAL A 156 2.80 0.67 9.01
CA VAL A 156 2.51 2.06 8.63
C VAL A 156 3.41 2.41 7.47
N THR A 157 2.79 2.80 6.36
CA THR A 157 3.45 3.32 5.17
C THR A 157 3.30 4.85 5.16
N SER A 158 4.42 5.56 5.04
CA SER A 158 4.53 7.01 5.06
C SER A 158 5.02 7.51 3.70
N LEU A 159 4.18 8.26 3.00
CA LEU A 159 4.40 8.74 1.61
C LEU A 159 4.21 10.24 1.48
N TYR A 160 4.77 10.80 0.40
CA TYR A 160 4.45 12.14 -0.10
C TYR A 160 4.02 12.01 -1.56
N PRO A 161 2.77 11.58 -1.81
CA PRO A 161 2.32 11.23 -3.15
C PRO A 161 2.28 12.48 -4.03
N ARG A 162 2.77 12.30 -5.26
CA ARG A 162 2.73 13.28 -6.35
C ARG A 162 1.76 12.77 -7.41
N PHE A 163 0.76 13.58 -7.74
CA PHE A 163 -0.28 13.30 -8.73
C PHE A 163 -0.04 14.15 -9.98
N GLU A 164 0.22 13.51 -11.12
CA GLU A 164 0.14 14.14 -12.44
C GLU A 164 -1.27 13.89 -12.98
N ILE A 165 -2.07 14.96 -13.14
CA ILE A 165 -3.46 14.89 -13.61
C ILE A 165 -3.56 15.56 -14.98
N GLU A 166 -4.00 14.80 -16.00
CA GLU A 166 -4.06 15.25 -17.39
C GLU A 166 -4.94 16.50 -17.56
N ASP A 167 -6.20 16.43 -17.12
CA ASP A 167 -7.16 17.53 -17.35
C ASP A 167 -6.89 18.76 -16.48
N LEU A 168 -6.11 18.60 -15.42
CA LEU A 168 -5.60 19.72 -14.62
C LEU A 168 -4.39 20.39 -15.29
N GLY A 169 -3.66 19.65 -16.12
CA GLY A 169 -2.48 20.13 -16.84
C GLY A 169 -1.27 20.42 -15.95
N THR A 170 -1.29 20.01 -14.68
CA THR A 170 -0.18 20.20 -13.74
C THR A 170 -0.06 19.06 -12.73
N THR A 171 1.00 19.12 -11.93
CA THR A 171 1.20 18.27 -10.76
C THR A 171 0.55 18.87 -9.52
N ILE A 172 -0.03 18.01 -8.69
CA ILE A 172 -0.40 18.33 -7.31
C ILE A 172 0.21 17.32 -6.32
N ASP A 173 0.42 17.72 -5.07
CA ASP A 173 0.97 16.87 -4.00
C ASP A 173 0.41 17.24 -2.63
N THR A 174 0.80 16.52 -1.58
CA THR A 174 0.37 16.79 -0.20
C THR A 174 1.24 17.81 0.54
N GLY A 175 2.05 18.59 -0.17
CA GLY A 175 3.03 19.50 0.40
C GLY A 175 3.95 18.75 1.36
N ASP A 176 4.24 19.35 2.51
CA ASP A 176 5.06 18.73 3.57
C ASP A 176 4.28 17.79 4.50
N GLU A 177 3.01 17.52 4.20
CA GLU A 177 2.21 16.59 4.97
C GLU A 177 2.44 15.14 4.53
N VAL A 178 2.85 14.31 5.49
CA VAL A 178 3.05 12.87 5.28
C VAL A 178 1.71 12.14 5.23
N VAL A 179 1.47 11.44 4.13
CA VAL A 179 0.33 10.53 3.98
C VAL A 179 0.66 9.21 4.66
N ARG A 180 -0.12 8.86 5.67
CA ARG A 180 0.01 7.60 6.39
C ARG A 180 -1.07 6.61 5.96
N LEU A 181 -0.63 5.44 5.50
CA LEU A 181 -1.46 4.29 5.20
C LEU A 181 -1.18 3.19 6.20
N GLU A 182 -2.22 2.66 6.83
CA GLU A 182 -2.12 1.70 7.92
C GLU A 182 -2.68 0.34 7.48
N SER A 183 -2.00 -0.73 7.89
CA SER A 183 -2.44 -2.11 7.70
C SER A 183 -1.97 -3.00 8.84
N ARG A 184 -2.44 -4.25 8.83
CA ARG A 184 -2.02 -5.29 9.76
C ARG A 184 -1.59 -6.52 8.96
N ILE A 185 -0.35 -6.96 9.16
CA ILE A 185 0.31 -7.88 8.23
C ILE A 185 0.85 -9.13 8.94
N ALA A 186 0.84 -10.25 8.23
CA ALA A 186 1.38 -11.53 8.71
C ALA A 186 2.73 -11.90 8.08
N MET A 187 3.19 -11.15 7.07
CA MET A 187 4.40 -11.43 6.32
C MET A 187 5.07 -10.14 5.86
N VAL A 188 6.37 -10.21 5.59
CA VAL A 188 7.11 -9.11 4.97
C VAL A 188 7.88 -9.67 3.77
N PRO A 189 7.73 -9.11 2.56
CA PRO A 189 6.82 -8.02 2.19
C PRO A 189 5.33 -8.41 2.33
N PRO A 190 4.43 -7.44 2.58
CA PRO A 190 3.01 -7.71 2.89
C PRO A 190 2.17 -7.93 1.62
N VAL A 191 2.54 -8.93 0.83
CA VAL A 191 1.89 -9.22 -0.46
C VAL A 191 0.43 -9.62 -0.26
N GLY A 192 -0.48 -8.93 -0.92
CA GLY A 192 -1.92 -9.11 -0.83
C GLY A 192 -2.59 -8.28 0.26
N ASP A 193 -1.82 -7.68 1.19
CA ASP A 193 -2.38 -6.80 2.21
C ASP A 193 -2.66 -5.41 1.62
N VAL A 194 -3.75 -4.78 2.09
CA VAL A 194 -4.14 -3.42 1.71
C VAL A 194 -3.86 -2.48 2.87
N SER A 195 -3.10 -1.41 2.63
CA SER A 195 -2.91 -0.31 3.58
C SER A 195 -3.79 0.87 3.20
N ARG A 196 -4.38 1.54 4.19
CA ARG A 196 -5.39 2.58 3.96
C ARG A 196 -5.13 3.85 4.77
N THR A 197 -5.47 4.99 4.20
CA THR A 197 -5.53 6.25 4.94
C THR A 197 -6.68 6.27 5.94
N SER A 198 -6.49 6.88 7.11
CA SER A 198 -7.52 7.08 8.14
C SER A 198 -8.08 8.50 8.20
N ARG A 199 -7.56 9.42 7.38
CA ARG A 199 -7.96 10.83 7.31
C ARG A 199 -7.73 11.39 5.90
N ARG A 200 -8.27 12.58 5.67
CA ARG A 200 -8.08 13.38 4.46
C ARG A 200 -6.78 14.18 4.53
N TYR A 201 -6.24 14.54 3.37
CA TYR A 201 -5.04 15.35 3.22
C TYR A 201 -5.28 16.47 2.21
N PRO A 202 -4.87 17.71 2.48
CA PRO A 202 -4.93 18.79 1.50
C PRO A 202 -3.98 18.51 0.33
N LEU A 203 -4.40 18.94 -0.86
CA LEU A 203 -3.58 18.90 -2.07
C LEU A 203 -3.17 20.32 -2.47
N TYR A 204 -1.92 20.46 -2.89
CA TYR A 204 -1.30 21.71 -3.29
C TYR A 204 -0.77 21.63 -4.72
N ASP A 205 -0.86 22.74 -5.45
CA ASP A 205 -0.15 22.90 -6.72
C ASP A 205 1.34 23.25 -6.51
N GLU A 206 2.09 23.36 -7.61
CA GLU A 206 3.52 23.72 -7.57
C GLU A 206 3.81 25.11 -6.95
N ALA A 207 2.81 25.99 -6.86
CA ALA A 207 2.91 27.29 -6.22
C ALA A 207 2.58 27.24 -4.71
N GLY A 208 2.25 26.05 -4.17
CA GLY A 208 1.87 25.84 -2.78
C GLY A 208 0.46 26.32 -2.45
N ARG A 209 -0.40 26.51 -3.45
CA ARG A 209 -1.80 26.89 -3.24
C ARG A 209 -2.64 25.64 -3.03
N PRO A 210 -3.58 25.64 -2.07
CA PRO A 210 -4.51 24.52 -1.92
C PRO A 210 -5.41 24.44 -3.16
N VAL A 211 -5.57 23.24 -3.69
CA VAL A 211 -6.33 22.94 -4.92
C VAL A 211 -7.26 21.74 -4.78
N GLY A 212 -7.37 21.17 -3.58
CA GLY A 212 -8.28 20.06 -3.34
C GLY A 212 -7.89 19.21 -2.13
N GLU A 213 -8.39 17.98 -2.10
CA GLU A 213 -8.14 17.00 -1.05
C GLU A 213 -7.93 15.60 -1.62
N LEU A 214 -6.95 14.88 -1.05
CA LEU A 214 -6.94 13.42 -1.06
C LEU A 214 -7.88 12.96 0.05
N ILE A 215 -9.04 12.44 -0.32
CA ILE A 215 -10.10 12.03 0.61
C ILE A 215 -9.77 10.67 1.22
N ALA A 216 -9.33 9.72 0.40
CA ALA A 216 -8.88 8.41 0.82
C ALA A 216 -7.87 7.82 -0.18
N ALA A 217 -6.97 6.97 0.31
CA ALA A 217 -6.11 6.14 -0.52
C ALA A 217 -5.98 4.74 0.08
N ASP A 218 -6.10 3.75 -0.80
CA ASP A 218 -5.84 2.34 -0.54
C ASP A 218 -4.67 1.89 -1.42
N ILE A 219 -3.64 1.28 -0.84
CA ILE A 219 -2.52 0.69 -1.56
C ILE A 219 -2.42 -0.81 -1.27
N GLU A 220 -2.39 -1.61 -2.32
CA GLU A 220 -2.21 -3.05 -2.28
C GLU A 220 -0.86 -3.42 -2.91
N ILE A 221 -0.05 -4.15 -2.14
CA ILE A 221 1.16 -4.77 -2.67
C ILE A 221 0.78 -6.08 -3.35
N GLY A 222 0.90 -6.15 -4.66
CA GLY A 222 0.63 -7.36 -5.44
C GLY A 222 1.85 -8.28 -5.55
N ALA A 223 1.96 -8.99 -6.68
CA ALA A 223 2.99 -9.99 -6.92
C ALA A 223 4.42 -9.45 -6.76
N LEU A 224 5.28 -10.23 -6.10
CA LEU A 224 6.71 -9.99 -6.00
C LEU A 224 7.39 -10.42 -7.30
N LEU A 225 7.90 -9.45 -8.06
CA LEU A 225 8.52 -9.68 -9.37
C LEU A 225 10.02 -9.99 -9.25
N HIS A 226 10.72 -9.26 -8.38
CA HIS A 226 12.15 -9.43 -8.13
C HIS A 226 12.45 -9.32 -6.65
N HIS A 227 13.36 -10.17 -6.18
CA HIS A 227 13.91 -10.15 -4.83
C HIS A 227 15.40 -10.37 -4.92
N VAL A 228 16.16 -9.33 -4.58
CA VAL A 228 17.62 -9.34 -4.59
C VAL A 228 18.09 -9.13 -3.16
N PRO A 229 18.61 -10.16 -2.48
CA PRO A 229 19.24 -9.99 -1.18
C PRO A 229 20.37 -8.95 -1.28
N ILE A 230 20.42 -8.04 -0.31
CA ILE A 230 21.46 -7.00 -0.25
C ILE A 230 22.21 -7.09 1.06
N THR A 231 23.44 -6.60 1.09
CA THR A 231 24.18 -6.44 2.35
C THR A 231 23.52 -5.35 3.19
N SER A 232 23.51 -5.54 4.51
CA SER A 232 22.88 -4.66 5.49
C SER A 232 23.02 -3.19 5.14
N VAL A 233 21.89 -2.53 4.92
CA VAL A 233 21.81 -1.09 4.72
C VAL A 233 21.31 -0.48 6.02
N VAL A 234 22.00 0.55 6.50
CA VAL A 234 21.53 1.34 7.64
C VAL A 234 20.29 2.12 7.21
N VAL A 235 19.23 2.07 8.02
CA VAL A 235 18.05 2.92 7.82
C VAL A 235 18.50 4.38 7.82
N PRO A 236 18.32 5.14 6.72
CA PRO A 236 18.73 6.54 6.68
C PRO A 236 18.01 7.37 7.75
N GLU A 237 18.68 8.36 8.33
CA GLU A 237 18.11 9.21 9.39
C GLU A 237 16.82 9.91 8.94
N ALA A 238 16.82 10.47 7.73
CA ALA A 238 15.64 11.10 7.16
C ALA A 238 14.45 10.13 7.05
N LEU A 239 14.70 8.86 6.71
CA LEU A 239 13.65 7.84 6.67
C LEU A 239 13.21 7.47 8.09
N ALA A 240 14.15 7.30 9.01
CA ALA A 240 13.85 6.99 10.41
C ALA A 240 12.93 8.04 11.04
N ALA A 241 13.13 9.33 10.73
CA ALA A 241 12.27 10.42 11.19
C ALA A 241 10.83 10.34 10.66
N VAL A 242 10.65 9.92 9.40
CA VAL A 242 9.33 9.84 8.74
C VAL A 242 8.52 8.61 9.17
N VAL A 243 9.21 7.50 9.47
CA VAL A 243 8.57 6.22 9.84
C VAL A 243 8.62 5.92 11.35
N ALA A 244 9.03 6.89 12.17
CA ALA A 244 9.11 6.78 13.62
C ALA A 244 7.77 6.49 14.31
#